data_AF-A0A9E6BGY6-F1
#
_entry.id   AF-A0A9E6BGY6-F1
#
_cell.length_a   1.000
_cell.length_b   1.000
_cell.length_c   1.000
_cell.angle_alpha   90.00
_cell.angle_beta   90.00
_cell.angle_gamma   90.00
#
_symmetry.space_group_name_H-M   'P 1'
#
loop_
_entity.id
_entity.type
_entity.pdbx_description
1 polymer ?
#
loop_
_entity_poly.entity_id
_entity_poly.type
_entity_poly.pdbx_seq_one_letter_code
_entity_poly.pdbx_strand_id
1 'polypeptide(L)' 'MDKKNLGFYYGIILVAVGLGVFYRIPEVMPKVETIEFFSHKLFLVRSSFYILGGLLVLAGGIRIYKNYK' A
#
# COMPACT_ATOMS: atom_id res chain seq x y z
N MET A 1 -13.40 5.34 -23.64
CA MET A 1 -12.26 4.66 -23.00
C MET A 1 -12.73 3.27 -22.59
N ASP A 2 -12.10 2.21 -23.11
CA ASP A 2 -12.57 0.85 -22.91
C ASP A 2 -12.48 0.44 -21.42
N LYS A 3 -13.47 -0.29 -20.90
CA LYS A 3 -13.58 -0.61 -19.45
C LYS A 3 -12.39 -1.45 -18.99
N LYS A 4 -11.79 -2.23 -19.90
CA LYS A 4 -10.56 -2.98 -19.68
C LYS A 4 -9.34 -2.07 -19.47
N ASN A 5 -9.19 -1.03 -20.29
CA ASN A 5 -8.09 -0.07 -20.18
C ASN A 5 -8.15 0.68 -18.85
N LEU A 6 -9.35 1.10 -18.44
CA LEU A 6 -9.59 1.70 -17.12
C LEU A 6 -9.17 0.76 -15.97
N GLY A 7 -9.55 -0.52 -16.06
CA GLY A 7 -9.17 -1.53 -15.07
C GLY A 7 -7.66 -1.74 -14.96
N PHE A 8 -6.96 -1.71 -16.09
CA PHE A 8 -5.50 -1.86 -16.15
C PHE A 8 -4.77 -0.67 -15.52
N TYR A 9 -5.08 0.57 -15.93
CA TYR A 9 -4.48 1.78 -15.35
C TYR A 9 -4.75 1.89 -13.85
N TYR A 10 -5.97 1.55 -13.42
CA TYR A 10 -6.31 1.55 -12.00
C TYR A 10 -5.49 0.54 -11.21
N GLY A 11 -5.21 -0.63 -11.79
CA GLY A 11 -4.33 -1.64 -11.19
C GLY A 11 -2.90 -1.12 -11.02
N ILE A 12 -2.34 -0.45 -12.04
CA ILE A 12 -1.01 0.18 -11.98
C ILE A 12 -0.94 1.22 -10.86
N ILE A 13 -1.94 2.10 -10.78
CA ILE A 13 -2.01 3.12 -9.72
C ILE A 13 -2.06 2.45 -8.34
N LEU A 14 -2.85 1.38 -8.18
CA LEU A 14 -2.93 0.65 -6.91
C LEU A 14 -1.57 0.08 -6.49
N VAL A 15 -0.82 -0.52 -7.42
CA VAL A 15 0.52 -1.03 -7.16
C VAL A 15 1.47 0.10 -6.78
N ALA A 16 1.44 1.22 -7.51
CA ALA A 16 2.29 2.38 -7.23
C ALA A 16 2.01 2.96 -5.84
N VAL A 17 0.74 3.07 -5.43
CA VAL A 17 0.35 3.51 -4.09
C VAL A 17 0.82 2.51 -3.03
N GLY A 18 0.64 1.21 -3.27
CA GLY A 18 1.13 0.16 -2.39
C GLY A 18 2.65 0.26 -2.17
N LEU A 19 3.43 0.43 -3.24
CA LEU A 19 4.87 0.70 -3.17
C LEU A 19 5.18 1.99 -2.41
N GLY A 20 4.45 3.06 -2.69
CA GLY A 20 4.59 4.34 -1.98
C GLY A 20 4.42 4.20 -0.47
N VAL A 21 3.49 3.34 -0.01
CA VAL A 21 3.33 3.03 1.41
C VAL A 21 4.61 2.45 2.01
N PHE A 22 5.30 1.51 1.34
CA PHE A 22 6.57 0.96 1.84
C PHE A 22 7.67 2.02 1.97
N TYR A 23 7.73 3.00 1.07
CA TYR A 23 8.68 4.12 1.16
C TYR A 23 8.31 5.11 2.27
N ARG A 24 7.02 5.40 2.46
CA ARG A 24 6.54 6.41 3.42
C ARG A 24 6.56 5.91 4.86
N ILE A 25 6.32 4.61 5.10
CA ILE A 25 6.32 4.01 6.45
C ILE A 25 7.59 4.33 7.26
N PRO A 26 8.83 4.08 6.76
CA PRO A 26 10.04 4.38 7.53
C PRO A 26 10.19 5.88 7.84
N GLU A 27 9.69 6.76 6.97
CA GLU A 27 9.74 8.21 7.18
C GLU A 27 8.71 8.70 8.22
N VAL A 28 7.53 8.08 8.30
CA VAL A 28 6.50 8.47 9.27
C VAL A 28 6.67 7.82 10.63
N MET A 29 7.33 6.66 10.70
CA MET A 29 7.47 5.91 11.95
C MET A 29 8.03 6.76 13.10
N PRO A 30 9.13 7.53 12.93
CA PRO A 30 9.67 8.39 13.98
C PRO A 30 8.66 9.39 14.55
N LYS A 31 7.73 9.89 13.72
CA LYS A 31 6.65 10.81 14.14
C LYS A 31 5.54 10.11 14.91
N VAL A 32 5.41 8.79 14.76
CA VAL A 32 4.46 7.96 15.52
C VAL A 32 5.07 7.56 16.86
N GLU A 33 6.40 7.40 16.94
CA GLU A 33 7.11 7.09 18.20
C GLU A 33 6.99 8.20 19.24
N THR A 34 6.85 9.46 18.81
CA THR A 34 6.67 10.61 19.71
C THR A 34 5.34 10.60 20.47
N ILE A 35 4.42 9.69 20.15
CA ILE A 35 3.14 9.53 20.83
C ILE A 35 3.29 8.39 21.85
N GLU A 36 3.27 8.71 23.15
CA GLU A 36 3.44 7.72 24.24
C GLU A 36 2.52 6.50 24.10
N PHE A 37 1.27 6.71 23.68
CA PHE A 37 0.30 5.64 23.44
C PHE A 37 0.76 4.60 22.40
N PHE A 38 1.44 5.06 21.34
CA PHE A 38 1.89 4.19 20.25
C PHE A 38 3.31 3.69 20.43
N SER A 39 4.13 4.32 21.29
CA SER A 39 5.52 3.94 21.56
C SER A 39 5.67 2.45 21.95
N HIS A 40 4.76 1.91 22.76
CA HIS A 40 4.77 0.48 23.14
C HIS A 40 4.13 -0.47 22.10
N LYS A 41 3.49 0.08 21.07
CA LYS A 41 2.73 -0.68 20.04
C LYS A 41 3.30 -0.47 18.63
N LEU A 42 4.48 0.13 18.49
CA LEU A 42 5.08 0.48 17.19
C LEU A 42 5.18 -0.70 16.23
N PHE A 43 5.50 -1.88 16.75
CA PHE A 43 5.56 -3.11 15.95
C PHE A 43 4.21 -3.45 15.28
N LEU A 44 3.10 -3.29 16.01
CA LEU A 44 1.76 -3.56 15.48
C LEU A 44 1.37 -2.52 14.43
N VAL A 45 1.65 -1.24 14.69
CA VAL A 45 1.38 -0.15 13.75
C VAL A 45 2.17 -0.36 12.46
N ARG A 46 3.47 -0.65 12.58
CA ARG A 46 4.35 -0.92 11.44
C ARG A 46 3.80 -2.08 10.62
N SER A 47 3.57 -3.22 11.26
CA SER A 47 3.07 -4.42 10.59
C SER A 47 1.74 -4.16 9.88
N SER A 48 0.83 -3.40 10.50
CA SER A 48 -0.46 -3.04 9.89
C SER A 48 -0.30 -2.27 8.58
N PHE A 49 0.60 -1.27 8.54
CA PHE A 49 0.85 -0.52 7.31
C PHE A 49 1.59 -1.34 6.24
N TYR A 50 2.52 -2.22 6.63
CA TYR A 50 3.19 -3.15 5.69
C TYR A 50 2.18 -4.15 5.10
N ILE A 51 1.26 -4.68 5.90
CA ILE A 51 0.17 -5.56 5.44
C ILE A 51 -0.72 -4.79 4.46
N LEU A 52 -1.13 -3.55 4.81
CA LEU A 52 -1.95 -2.71 3.94
C LEU A 52 -1.25 -2.40 2.61
N GLY A 53 0.03 -2.04 2.64
CA GLY A 53 0.85 -1.85 1.44
C GLY A 53 0.93 -3.11 0.59
N GLY A 54 1.16 -4.27 1.22
CA GLY A 54 1.18 -5.57 0.55
C GLY A 54 -0.15 -5.91 -0.12
N LEU A 55 -1.28 -5.70 0.59
CA LEU A 55 -2.62 -5.92 0.04
C LEU A 55 -2.90 -5.02 -1.16
N LEU A 56 -2.46 -3.75 -1.14
CA LEU A 56 -2.62 -2.82 -2.26
C LEU A 56 -1.84 -3.28 -3.50
N VAL A 57 -0.57 -3.70 -3.30
CA VAL A 57 0.24 -4.25 -4.39
C VAL A 57 -0.39 -5.52 -4.96
N LEU A 58 -0.87 -6.42 -4.09
CA LEU A 58 -1.43 -7.71 -4.49
C LEU A 58 -2.77 -7.53 -5.22
N ALA A 59 -3.67 -6.69 -4.71
CA ALA A 59 -4.93 -6.34 -5.35
C ALA A 59 -4.70 -5.62 -6.70
N GLY A 60 -3.73 -4.70 -6.75
CA GLY A 60 -3.32 -4.02 -7.97
C GLY A 60 -2.78 -5.00 -9.03
N GLY A 61 -1.88 -5.89 -8.63
CA GLY A 61 -1.31 -6.93 -9.49
C GLY A 61 -2.35 -7.88 -10.06
N ILE A 62 -3.29 -8.37 -9.23
CA ILE A 62 -4.42 -9.19 -9.70
C ILE A 62 -5.25 -8.43 -10.73
N ARG A 63 -5.49 -7.14 -10.51
CA ARG A 63 -6.29 -6.29 -11.40
C ARG A 63 -5.58 -6.05 -12.74
N ILE A 64 -4.27 -5.83 -12.73
CA ILE A 64 -3.43 -5.74 -13.93
C ILE A 64 -3.52 -7.05 -14.71
N TYR A 65 -3.23 -8.18 -14.05
CA TYR A 65 -3.22 -9.50 -14.68
C TYR A 65 -4.56 -9.84 -15.34
N LYS A 66 -5.67 -9.55 -14.66
CA LYS A 66 -7.03 -9.83 -15.16
C LYS A 66 -7.45 -8.95 -16.35
N ASN A 67 -6.96 -7.71 -16.45
CA ASN A 67 -7.33 -6.78 -17.52
C ASN A 67 -6.29 -6.70 -18.65
N TYR A 68 -5.12 -7.32 -18.48
CA TYR A 68 -4.09 -7.45 -19.52
C TYR A 68 -4.51 -8.43 -20.64
N LYS A 69 -5.54 -9.27 -20.41
CA LYS A 69 -6.12 -10.21 -21.38
C LYS A 69 -7.56 -9.81 -21.76
#